data_AF-A0A7G3AEU1-F1
#
_entry.id   AF-A0A7G3AEU1-F1
#
_cell.length_a   1.000
_cell.length_b   1.000
_cell.length_c   1.000
_cell.angle_alpha   90.00
_cell.angle_beta   90.00
_cell.angle_gamma   90.00
#
_symmetry.space_group_name_H-M   'P 1'
#
loop_
_entity.id
_entity.type
_entity.pdbx_description
1 polymer ?
#
loop_
_entity_poly.entity_id
_entity_poly.type
_entity_poly.pdbx_seq_one_letter_code
_entity_poly.pdbx_strand_id
1 'polypeptide(L)'
;MSYWLWLGTALGGGLALFSSTVGGIAAVLKSASRRKRRGTVVLLFVANVASVLSHLIAFACWLAQFLIHLHNNVLSREDQNNLWYTDGLARLGLSFHILILGIAIIVVNIICLIIAVYLEHREHRVTTEPLCDEKTQGVIMLY
;
A
#
# COMPACT_ATOMS: atom_id res chain seq x y z
N MET A 1 11.12 -6.95 26.35
CA MET A 1 10.31 -6.54 25.19
C MET A 1 9.96 -5.07 25.34
N SER A 2 10.33 -4.21 24.39
CA SER A 2 10.03 -2.77 24.46
C SER A 2 8.56 -2.50 24.14
N TYR A 3 7.83 -1.96 25.11
CA TYR A 3 6.39 -1.65 24.99
C TYR A 3 6.09 -0.68 23.83
N TRP A 4 6.96 0.31 23.62
CA TRP A 4 6.79 1.31 22.57
C TRP A 4 6.92 0.75 21.16
N LEU A 5 7.86 -0.18 20.93
CA LEU A 5 8.03 -0.85 19.63
C LEU A 5 6.83 -1.76 19.33
N TRP A 6 6.34 -2.46 20.34
CA TRP A 6 5.14 -3.29 20.19
C TRP A 6 3.90 -2.45 19.89
N LEU A 7 3.71 -1.35 20.64
CA LEU A 7 2.59 -0.42 20.42
C LEU A 7 2.66 0.20 19.02
N GLY A 8 3.84 0.61 18.56
CA GLY A 8 4.05 1.14 17.20
C GLY A 8 3.71 0.11 16.12
N THR A 9 4.07 -1.16 16.34
CA THR A 9 3.74 -2.26 15.43
C THR A 9 2.23 -2.51 15.38
N ALA A 10 1.55 -2.52 16.53
CA ALA A 10 0.11 -2.74 16.62
C ALA A 10 -0.69 -1.58 16.00
N LEU A 11 -0.33 -0.34 16.31
CA LEU A 11 -0.95 0.86 15.74
C LEU A 11 -0.69 0.97 14.24
N GLY A 12 0.54 0.74 13.80
CA GLY A 12 0.91 0.77 12.38
C GLY A 12 0.14 -0.30 11.59
N GLY A 13 0.04 -1.52 12.12
CA GLY A 13 -0.76 -2.58 11.51
C GLY A 13 -2.26 -2.26 11.46
N GLY A 14 -2.82 -1.70 12.54
CA GLY A 14 -4.22 -1.29 12.58
C GLY A 14 -4.56 -0.18 11.59
N LEU A 15 -3.73 0.87 11.53
CA LEU A 15 -3.88 1.96 10.57
C LEU A 15 -3.73 1.48 9.11
N ALA A 16 -2.81 0.54 8.89
CA ALA A 16 -2.63 -0.06 7.58
C ALA A 16 -3.88 -0.81 7.11
N LEU A 17 -4.47 -1.66 7.97
CA LEU A 17 -5.70 -2.37 7.66
C LEU A 17 -6.88 -1.43 7.40
N PHE A 18 -7.03 -0.39 8.23
CA PHE A 18 -8.08 0.60 8.07
C PHE A 18 -7.97 1.33 6.73
N SER A 19 -6.78 1.84 6.41
CA SER A 19 -6.52 2.54 5.16
C SER A 19 -6.66 1.64 3.93
N SER A 20 -6.23 0.38 3.98
CA SER A 20 -6.47 -0.61 2.91
C SER A 20 -7.96 -0.86 2.68
N THR A 21 -8.75 -0.95 3.75
CA THR A 21 -10.19 -1.18 3.66
C THR A 21 -10.89 0.01 2.99
N VAL A 22 -10.54 1.24 3.41
CA VAL A 22 -11.04 2.47 2.78
C VAL A 22 -10.63 2.53 1.30
N GLY A 23 -9.38 2.16 0.98
CA GLY A 23 -8.90 2.08 -0.40
C GLY A 23 -9.69 1.08 -1.26
N GLY A 24 -9.99 -0.11 -0.70
CA GLY A 24 -10.80 -1.14 -1.36
C GLY A 24 -12.22 -0.66 -1.64
N ILE A 25 -12.87 -0.02 -0.67
CA ILE A 25 -14.22 0.56 -0.86
C ILE A 25 -14.18 1.64 -1.94
N ALA A 26 -13.18 2.53 -1.93
CA ALA A 26 -13.01 3.56 -2.95
C ALA A 26 -12.81 2.96 -4.35
N ALA A 27 -12.10 1.83 -4.48
CA ALA A 27 -11.92 1.12 -5.74
C ALA A 27 -13.23 0.55 -6.29
N VAL A 28 -14.04 -0.07 -5.43
CA VAL A 28 -15.38 -0.58 -5.82
C VAL A 28 -16.31 0.58 -6.21
N LEU A 29 -16.27 1.69 -5.48
CA LEU A 29 -17.06 2.88 -5.82
C LEU A 29 -16.62 3.50 -7.16
N LYS A 30 -15.31 3.48 -7.45
CA LYS A 30 -14.77 3.93 -8.75
C LYS A 30 -15.26 3.01 -9.87
N SER A 31 -15.21 1.67 -9.69
CA SER A 31 -15.63 0.72 -10.72
C SER A 31 -17.13 0.74 -10.99
N ALA A 32 -17.96 0.97 -9.96
CA ALA A 32 -19.41 1.08 -10.10
C ALA A 32 -19.87 2.43 -10.71
N SER A 33 -19.04 3.47 -10.63
CA SER A 33 -19.41 4.81 -11.11
C SER A 33 -19.16 4.98 -12.61
N ARG A 34 -20.24 5.18 -13.39
CA ARG A 34 -20.14 5.57 -14.82
C ARG A 34 -19.58 6.98 -15.06
N ARG A 35 -19.49 7.82 -14.02
CA ARG A 35 -19.04 9.22 -14.10
C ARG A 35 -17.62 9.35 -13.53
N LYS A 36 -16.69 9.96 -14.28
CA LYS A 36 -15.33 10.28 -13.83
C LYS A 36 -15.34 11.27 -12.66
N ARG A 37 -15.56 10.79 -11.43
CA ARG A 37 -15.41 11.58 -10.21
C ARG A 37 -13.92 11.62 -9.83
N ARG A 38 -13.23 12.72 -10.17
CA ARG A 38 -11.84 12.99 -9.76
C ARG A 38 -11.59 12.75 -8.26
N GLY A 39 -12.55 13.10 -7.41
CA GLY A 39 -12.43 12.94 -5.95
C GLY A 39 -12.22 11.48 -5.51
N THR A 40 -12.91 10.52 -6.13
CA THR A 40 -12.76 9.09 -5.79
C THR A 40 -11.39 8.56 -6.18
N VAL A 41 -10.80 9.06 -7.28
CA VAL A 41 -9.45 8.67 -7.72
C VAL A 41 -8.38 9.20 -6.76
N VAL A 42 -8.51 10.45 -6.30
CA VAL A 42 -7.59 11.05 -5.31
C VAL A 42 -7.67 10.31 -3.98
N LEU A 43 -8.89 10.01 -3.50
CA LEU A 43 -9.07 9.26 -2.25
C LEU A 43 -8.42 7.87 -2.33
N LEU A 44 -8.58 7.19 -3.46
CA LEU A 44 -7.99 5.88 -3.71
C LEU A 44 -6.46 5.94 -3.68
N PHE A 45 -5.85 6.96 -4.29
CA PHE A 45 -4.39 7.14 -4.25
C PHE A 45 -3.88 7.44 -2.84
N VAL A 46 -4.52 8.39 -2.13
CA VAL A 46 -4.15 8.77 -0.76
C VAL A 46 -4.27 7.58 0.20
N ALA A 47 -5.35 6.81 0.11
CA ALA A 47 -5.57 5.64 0.96
C ALA A 47 -4.51 4.55 0.74
N ASN A 48 -4.13 4.29 -0.52
CA ASN A 48 -3.09 3.30 -0.84
C ASN A 48 -1.69 3.75 -0.39
N VAL A 49 -1.34 5.04 -0.57
CA VAL A 49 -0.07 5.59 -0.08
C VAL A 49 0.01 5.56 1.44
N ALA A 50 -1.06 5.95 2.13
CA ALA A 50 -1.15 5.89 3.59
C ALA A 50 -1.03 4.44 4.12
N SER A 51 -1.61 3.48 3.41
CA SER A 51 -1.51 2.06 3.75
C SER A 51 -0.07 1.54 3.66
N VAL A 52 0.67 1.88 2.59
CA VAL A 52 2.09 1.49 2.46
C VAL A 52 2.94 2.09 3.56
N LEU A 53 2.82 3.40 3.81
CA LEU A 53 3.59 4.07 4.86
C LEU A 53 3.34 3.42 6.22
N SER A 54 2.08 3.14 6.53
CA SER A 54 1.70 2.48 7.79
C SER A 54 2.26 1.05 7.87
N HIS A 55 2.22 0.28 6.78
CA HIS A 55 2.82 -1.05 6.72
C HIS A 55 4.34 -1.04 6.86
N LEU A 56 5.03 -0.07 6.25
CA LEU A 56 6.48 0.08 6.38
C LEU A 56 6.89 0.44 7.81
N ILE A 57 6.14 1.32 8.49
CA ILE A 57 6.37 1.66 9.89
C ILE A 57 6.16 0.44 10.79
N ALA A 58 5.09 -0.33 10.55
CA ALA A 58 4.83 -1.56 11.29
C ALA A 58 5.93 -2.60 11.07
N PHE A 59 6.37 -2.78 9.82
CA PHE A 59 7.47 -3.68 9.47
C PHE A 59 8.79 -3.25 10.13
N ALA A 60 9.13 -1.96 10.08
CA ALA A 60 10.35 -1.44 10.69
C ALA A 60 10.34 -1.61 12.21
N CYS A 61 9.22 -1.33 12.88
CA CYS A 61 9.07 -1.54 14.33
C CYS A 61 9.17 -3.03 14.69
N TRP A 62 8.54 -3.90 13.90
CA TRP A 62 8.60 -5.35 14.10
C TRP A 62 10.03 -5.88 13.89
N LEU A 63 10.71 -5.43 12.83
CA LEU A 63 12.08 -5.83 12.51
C LEU A 63 13.07 -5.34 13.57
N ALA A 64 12.91 -4.10 14.05
CA ALA A 64 13.69 -3.59 15.16
C ALA A 64 13.44 -4.41 16.43
N GLN A 65 12.20 -4.80 16.70
CA GLN A 65 11.89 -5.69 17.83
C GLN A 65 12.55 -7.06 17.67
N PHE A 66 12.56 -7.62 16.45
CA PHE A 66 13.22 -8.89 16.15
C PHE A 66 14.74 -8.83 16.33
N LEU A 67 15.41 -7.84 15.74
CA LEU A 67 16.86 -7.69 15.78
C LEU A 67 17.38 -7.33 17.18
N ILE A 68 16.68 -6.47 17.91
CA ILE A 68 17.15 -5.99 19.22
C ILE A 68 16.86 -7.00 20.32
N HIS A 69 15.73 -7.70 20.27
CA HIS A 69 15.29 -8.56 21.38
C HIS A 69 15.28 -10.04 21.04
N LEU A 70 14.69 -10.45 19.91
CA LEU A 70 14.54 -11.88 19.60
C LEU A 70 15.80 -12.52 19.04
N HIS A 71 16.71 -11.74 18.44
CA HIS A 71 17.98 -12.27 17.93
C HIS A 71 18.94 -12.68 19.06
N ASN A 72 18.93 -11.94 20.17
CA ASN A 72 19.89 -12.12 21.27
C ASN A 72 19.34 -12.94 22.45
N ASN A 73 18.02 -13.15 22.57
CA ASN A 73 17.44 -14.11 23.53
C ASN A 73 15.92 -14.26 23.35
N VAL A 74 15.46 -15.49 23.11
CA VAL A 74 14.02 -15.84 22.98
C VAL A 74 13.37 -16.18 24.33
N LEU A 75 14.17 -16.34 25.40
CA LEU A 75 13.69 -16.79 26.71
C LEU A 75 12.99 -15.69 27.54
N SER A 76 12.00 -16.10 28.34
CA SER A 76 11.37 -15.25 29.35
C SER A 76 12.38 -14.81 30.41
N ARG A 77 12.13 -13.68 31.07
CA ARG A 77 13.00 -13.16 32.14
C ARG A 77 13.18 -14.15 33.30
N GLU A 78 12.20 -15.02 33.55
CA GLU A 78 12.33 -16.09 34.56
C GLU A 78 13.44 -17.10 34.23
N ASP A 79 13.65 -17.45 32.96
CA ASP A 79 14.66 -18.46 32.57
C ASP A 79 16.07 -17.87 32.42
N GLN A 80 16.20 -16.54 32.29
CA GLN A 80 17.50 -15.85 32.32
C GLN A 80 18.20 -15.99 33.68
N ASN A 81 17.45 -16.14 34.77
CA ASN A 81 18.00 -16.42 36.10
C ASN A 81 18.61 -17.82 36.22
N ASN A 82 18.34 -18.73 35.26
CA ASN A 82 18.87 -20.09 35.23
C ASN A 82 20.07 -20.26 34.27
N LEU A 83 20.67 -19.17 33.76
CA LEU A 83 21.86 -19.18 32.88
C LEU A 83 21.70 -19.97 31.56
N TRP A 84 20.47 -20.21 31.11
CA TRP A 84 20.21 -20.88 29.83
C TRP A 84 20.27 -19.87 28.68
N TYR A 85 21.29 -20.00 27.83
CA TYR A 85 21.41 -19.23 26.59
C TYR A 85 20.83 -20.02 25.43
N THR A 86 19.84 -19.45 24.75
CA THR A 86 19.27 -19.99 23.50
C THR A 86 19.66 -19.07 22.36
N ASP A 87 20.96 -18.82 22.22
CA ASP A 87 21.49 -18.01 21.12
C ASP A 87 21.27 -18.75 19.78
N GLY A 88 20.62 -18.08 18.82
CA GLY A 88 20.52 -18.57 17.45
C GLY A 88 19.37 -19.54 17.13
N LEU A 89 18.48 -19.91 18.06
CA LEU A 89 17.29 -20.74 17.73
C LEU A 89 16.03 -19.94 17.36
N ALA A 90 16.11 -18.61 17.28
CA ALA A 90 14.99 -17.76 16.89
C ALA A 90 14.59 -17.99 15.42
N ARG A 91 13.61 -18.86 15.19
CA ARG A 91 13.00 -19.04 13.88
C ARG A 91 11.95 -17.96 13.65
N LEU A 92 12.01 -17.33 12.48
CA LEU A 92 11.00 -16.38 12.02
C LEU A 92 9.64 -17.10 11.94
N GLY A 93 8.68 -16.62 12.74
CA GLY A 93 7.33 -17.17 12.76
C GLY A 93 6.57 -16.91 11.46
N LEU A 94 5.49 -17.65 11.27
CA LEU A 94 4.60 -17.52 10.10
C LEU A 94 3.97 -16.12 10.00
N SER A 95 3.76 -15.44 11.12
CA SER A 95 3.28 -14.05 11.19
C SER A 95 4.20 -13.06 10.46
N PHE A 96 5.52 -13.26 10.48
CA PHE A 96 6.47 -12.44 9.74
C PHE A 96 6.31 -12.61 8.22
N HIS A 97 6.14 -13.85 7.78
CA HIS A 97 5.97 -14.18 6.37
C HIS A 97 4.66 -13.60 5.83
N ILE A 98 3.58 -13.63 6.63
CA ILE A 98 2.32 -12.96 6.29
C ILE A 98 2.53 -11.45 6.14
N LEU A 99 3.36 -10.84 6.97
CA LEU A 99 3.62 -9.39 6.91
C LEU A 99 4.37 -9.01 5.63
N ILE A 100 5.38 -9.79 5.24
CA ILE A 100 6.07 -9.64 3.95
C ILE A 100 5.11 -9.83 2.78
N LEU A 101 4.28 -10.88 2.83
CA LEU A 101 3.29 -11.15 1.80
C LEU A 101 2.27 -10.00 1.67
N GLY A 102 1.82 -9.44 2.79
CA GLY A 102 0.95 -8.28 2.83
C GLY A 102 1.56 -7.05 2.14
N ILE A 103 2.83 -6.76 2.44
CA ILE A 103 3.56 -5.68 1.76
C ILE A 103 3.65 -5.94 0.26
N ALA A 104 3.98 -7.17 -0.15
CA ALA A 104 4.06 -7.54 -1.57
C ALA A 104 2.71 -7.33 -2.29
N ILE A 105 1.60 -7.75 -1.68
CA ILE A 105 0.24 -7.57 -2.23
C ILE A 105 -0.10 -6.08 -2.41
N ILE A 106 0.23 -5.24 -1.42
CA ILE A 106 -0.04 -3.80 -1.50
C ILE A 106 0.80 -3.13 -2.59
N VAL A 107 2.07 -3.52 -2.73
CA VAL A 107 2.94 -3.03 -3.81
C VAL A 107 2.35 -3.40 -5.18
N VAL A 108 1.89 -4.64 -5.35
CA VAL A 108 1.19 -5.08 -6.58
C VAL A 108 -0.07 -4.25 -6.82
N ASN A 109 -0.87 -3.98 -5.79
CA ASN A 109 -2.06 -3.13 -5.91
C ASN A 109 -1.72 -1.74 -6.46
N ILE A 110 -0.64 -1.12 -5.95
CA ILE A 110 -0.19 0.20 -6.41
C ILE A 110 0.30 0.16 -7.86
N ILE A 111 1.02 -0.88 -8.26
CA ILE A 111 1.45 -1.06 -9.65
C ILE A 111 0.22 -1.13 -10.57
N CYS A 112 -0.78 -1.96 -10.22
CA CYS A 112 -2.03 -2.06 -10.95
C CYS A 112 -2.76 -0.72 -11.04
N LEU A 113 -2.79 0.05 -9.94
CA LEU A 113 -3.40 1.38 -9.88
C LEU A 113 -2.69 2.36 -10.81
N ILE A 114 -1.36 2.39 -10.82
CA ILE A 114 -0.55 3.23 -11.71
C ILE A 114 -0.85 2.87 -13.18
N ILE A 115 -0.86 1.58 -13.51
CA ILE A 115 -1.16 1.11 -14.87
C ILE A 115 -2.58 1.53 -15.28
N ALA A 116 -3.57 1.36 -14.40
CA ALA A 116 -4.95 1.74 -14.68
C ALA A 116 -5.10 3.24 -14.93
N VAL A 117 -4.44 4.09 -14.12
CA VAL A 117 -4.44 5.54 -14.33
C VAL A 117 -3.71 5.93 -15.61
N TYR A 118 -2.58 5.27 -15.92
CA TYR A 118 -1.83 5.50 -17.15
C TYR A 118 -2.67 5.17 -18.39
N LEU A 119 -3.37 4.02 -18.38
CA LEU A 119 -4.25 3.60 -19.46
C LEU A 119 -5.43 4.56 -19.64
N GLU A 120 -6.07 4.97 -18.54
CA GLU A 120 -7.17 5.96 -18.55
C GLU A 120 -6.71 7.31 -19.14
N HIS A 121 -5.46 7.71 -18.88
CA HIS A 121 -4.90 8.94 -19.42
C HIS A 121 -4.52 8.82 -20.90
N ARG A 122 -4.04 7.64 -21.33
CA ARG A 122 -3.73 7.35 -22.74
C ARG A 122 -5.00 7.35 -23.59
N GLU A 123 -6.07 6.69 -23.14
CA GLU A 123 -7.37 6.71 -23.81
C GLU A 123 -7.93 8.13 -23.91
N HIS A 124 -7.78 8.93 -22.84
CA HIS A 124 -8.21 10.33 -22.89
C HIS A 124 -7.45 11.12 -23.96
N ARG A 125 -6.12 10.99 -24.03
CA ARG A 125 -5.33 11.71 -25.04
C ARG A 125 -5.76 11.36 -26.46
N VAL A 126 -5.97 10.08 -26.75
CA VAL A 126 -6.44 9.62 -28.08
C VAL A 126 -7.81 10.20 -28.44
N THR A 127 -8.74 10.30 -27.49
CA THR A 127 -10.08 10.86 -27.74
C THR A 127 -10.11 12.39 -27.79
N THR A 128 -9.10 13.07 -27.20
CA THR A 128 -9.06 14.54 -27.11
C THR A 128 -8.15 15.19 -28.13
N GLU A 129 -7.36 14.44 -28.90
CA GLU A 129 -6.78 14.92 -30.16
C GLU A 129 -7.92 14.99 -31.18
N PRO A 130 -8.47 16.18 -31.49
CA PRO A 130 -9.36 16.28 -32.62
C PRO A 130 -8.49 16.04 -33.86
N LEU A 131 -9.07 15.39 -34.86
CA LEU A 131 -8.62 15.46 -36.25
C LEU A 131 -8.71 16.93 -36.72
N CYS A 132 -7.88 17.81 -36.16
CA CYS A 132 -7.84 19.23 -36.44
C CYS A 132 -6.71 19.56 -37.40
N ASP A 133 -6.44 18.65 -38.32
CA ASP A 133 -5.65 18.94 -39.50
C ASP A 133 -6.15 18.06 -40.64
N GLU A 134 -7.17 18.54 -41.35
CA GLU A 134 -7.10 18.71 -42.80
C GLU A 134 -8.42 19.29 -43.31
N LYS A 135 -8.33 20.52 -43.87
CA LYS A 135 -8.94 20.79 -45.18
C LYS A 135 -10.46 21.04 -45.29
N THR A 136 -11.08 21.72 -44.34
CA THR A 136 -12.37 22.44 -44.57
C THR A 136 -12.21 23.96 -44.46
N GLN A 137 -11.06 24.43 -44.92
CA GLN A 137 -10.87 25.77 -45.50
C GLN A 137 -11.50 25.81 -46.91
N GLY A 138 -12.76 25.40 -47.02
CA GLY A 138 -13.43 25.17 -48.29
C GLY A 138 -14.86 25.69 -48.26
N VAL A 139 -15.01 26.97 -48.62
CA VAL A 139 -16.15 27.46 -49.40
C VAL A 139 -17.52 27.27 -48.72
N ILE A 140 -17.83 28.10 -47.73
CA ILE A 140 -19.22 28.56 -47.55
C ILE A 140 -19.35 29.80 -48.46
N MET A 141 -19.53 29.55 -49.75
CA MET A 141 -19.92 30.55 -50.73
C MET A 141 -21.44 30.71 -50.60
N LEU A 142 -21.85 31.75 -49.88
CA LEU A 142 -23.21 32.28 -49.99
C LEU A 142 -23.31 32.96 -51.35
N TYR A 143 -24.09 32.37 -52.26
CA TYR A 143 -24.69 33.06 -53.40
C TYR A 143 -26.20 32.95 -53.27
#